data_AF-A0A7R9UJW0-F1
#
_entry.id   AF-A0A7R9UJW0-F1
#
_cell.length_a   1.000
_cell.length_b   1.000
_cell.length_c   1.000
_cell.angle_alpha   90.00
_cell.angle_beta   90.00
_cell.angle_gamma   90.00
#
_symmetry.space_group_name_H-M   'P 1'
#
loop_
_entity.id
_entity.type
_entity.pdbx_description
1 polymer ?
#
loop_
_entity_poly.entity_id
_entity_poly.type
_entity_poly.pdbx_seq_one_letter_code
_entity_poly.pdbx_strand_id
1 'polypeptide(L)'
;NALLADAAVGAPRGAGGAEQRGVQPQQLDPRDGSVLFACAVYGVCFSLPSFAALYAAQHGLPMDEGAMARRLWGDSWLRDDGAFVTKPPAPGAPRAFVSLVLNPLYKLISLSLSAKDPAAL
;
A
#
# COMPACT_ATOMS: atom_id res chain seq x y z
N ASN A 1 -23.73 -32.60 -13.66
CA ASN A 1 -24.03 -32.96 -12.26
C ASN A 1 -22.90 -32.53 -11.37
N ALA A 2 -23.25 -31.68 -10.39
CA ALA A 2 -22.55 -31.31 -9.14
C ALA A 2 -21.11 -30.79 -9.25
N LEU A 3 -20.84 -29.51 -8.98
CA LEU A 3 -20.77 -28.84 -7.67
C LEU A 3 -19.67 -29.39 -6.72
N LEU A 4 -18.86 -28.43 -6.25
CA LEU A 4 -18.19 -28.35 -4.94
C LEU A 4 -17.06 -29.35 -4.65
N ALA A 5 -15.83 -28.86 -4.83
CA ALA A 5 -14.73 -29.20 -3.92
C ALA A 5 -14.47 -27.98 -3.03
N ASP A 6 -15.26 -27.89 -1.95
CA ASP A 6 -15.07 -26.99 -0.82
C ASP A 6 -14.15 -27.64 0.22
N ALA A 7 -13.41 -26.79 0.93
CA ALA A 7 -12.78 -27.00 2.24
C ALA A 7 -11.91 -28.24 2.50
N ALA A 8 -10.60 -27.98 2.59
CA ALA A 8 -9.74 -28.63 3.55
C ALA A 8 -9.03 -27.56 4.41
N VAL A 9 -9.82 -26.93 5.28
CA VAL A 9 -9.36 -26.33 6.53
C VAL A 9 -8.85 -27.49 7.40
N GLY A 10 -7.53 -27.72 7.39
CA GLY A 10 -6.83 -28.50 8.41
C GLY A 10 -6.02 -27.54 9.28
N ALA A 11 -5.93 -27.66 10.59
CA ALA A 11 -6.42 -28.59 11.60
C ALA A 11 -6.28 -27.86 12.96
N PRO A 12 -6.95 -28.27 14.05
CA PRO A 12 -6.86 -27.59 15.34
C PRO A 12 -5.46 -27.77 15.96
N ARG A 13 -4.74 -26.68 16.21
CA ARG A 13 -3.49 -26.71 16.96
C ARG A 13 -3.81 -26.96 18.43
N GLY A 14 -3.32 -28.10 18.93
CA GLY A 14 -3.63 -28.67 20.23
C GLY A 14 -3.41 -27.75 21.43
N ALA A 15 -4.25 -27.98 22.44
CA ALA A 15 -4.05 -27.54 23.80
C ALA A 15 -2.90 -28.34 24.45
N GLY A 16 -1.88 -27.65 24.94
CA GLY A 16 -0.80 -28.26 25.71
C GLY A 16 0.37 -27.28 25.89
N GLY A 17 0.58 -26.81 27.13
CA GLY A 17 1.75 -26.05 27.54
C GLY A 17 1.54 -24.54 27.55
N ALA A 18 1.23 -23.99 28.74
CA ALA A 18 1.38 -22.56 29.01
C ALA A 18 2.88 -22.22 29.11
N GLU A 19 3.55 -22.20 27.98
CA GLU A 19 4.88 -21.61 27.86
C GLU A 19 4.69 -20.10 27.72
N GLN A 20 5.35 -19.34 28.59
CA GLN A 20 5.36 -17.88 28.53
C GLN A 20 6.01 -17.47 27.21
N ARG A 21 5.18 -17.32 26.17
CA ARG A 21 5.60 -16.82 24.86
C ARG A 21 5.94 -15.35 25.07
N GLY A 22 7.21 -15.07 25.36
CA GLY A 22 7.73 -13.71 25.31
C GLY A 22 7.27 -13.09 24.01
N VAL A 23 6.50 -11.99 24.10
CA VAL A 23 6.04 -11.26 22.92
C VAL A 23 7.29 -10.65 22.30
N GLN A 24 7.88 -11.37 21.35
CA GLN A 24 8.91 -10.79 20.51
C GLN A 24 8.27 -9.62 19.76
N PRO A 25 8.93 -8.46 19.67
CA PRO A 25 8.38 -7.33 18.93
C PRO A 25 8.18 -7.77 17.49
N GLN A 26 6.93 -7.86 17.06
CA GLN A 26 6.59 -8.18 15.69
C GLN A 26 7.08 -7.02 14.81
N GLN A 27 8.09 -7.27 13.99
CA GLN A 27 8.58 -6.27 13.05
C GLN A 27 7.51 -6.05 11.97
N LEU A 28 6.95 -4.84 11.94
CA LEU A 28 5.93 -4.46 10.97
C LEU A 28 6.59 -3.71 9.81
N ASP A 29 6.45 -4.26 8.60
CA ASP A 29 6.91 -3.63 7.38
C ASP A 29 5.72 -3.39 6.42
N PRO A 30 5.47 -2.14 6.01
CA PRO A 30 4.45 -1.84 5.01
C PRO A 30 4.69 -2.54 3.67
N ARG A 31 5.95 -2.85 3.32
CA ARG A 31 6.33 -3.52 2.06
C ARG A 31 5.77 -4.93 1.98
N ASP A 32 5.61 -5.58 3.13
CA ASP A 32 5.09 -6.94 3.25
C ASP A 32 3.56 -6.99 3.36
N GLY A 33 2.88 -5.83 3.25
CA GLY A 33 1.43 -5.73 3.42
C GLY A 33 0.96 -5.88 4.87
N SER A 34 1.87 -5.89 5.84
CA SER A 34 1.54 -5.96 7.27
C SER A 34 0.92 -4.66 7.81
N VAL A 35 1.03 -3.56 7.05
CA VAL A 35 0.51 -2.23 7.41
C VAL A 35 -0.46 -1.75 6.34
N LEU A 36 -1.57 -1.16 6.79
CA LEU A 36 -2.57 -0.53 5.94
C LEU A 36 -2.58 0.99 6.16
N PHE A 37 -2.73 1.74 5.08
CA PHE A 37 -2.97 3.17 5.11
C PHE A 37 -4.46 3.40 4.88
N ALA A 38 -5.12 4.10 5.80
CA ALA A 38 -6.55 4.34 5.70
C ALA A 38 -6.95 5.72 6.21
N CYS A 39 -8.01 6.26 5.61
CA CYS A 39 -8.72 7.43 6.07
C CYS A 39 -10.22 7.11 6.11
N ALA A 40 -10.76 6.99 7.33
CA ALA A 40 -12.16 6.63 7.55
C ALA A 40 -13.13 7.70 7.00
N VAL A 41 -12.77 8.98 7.08
CA VAL A 41 -13.63 10.10 6.64
C VAL A 41 -13.85 10.07 5.12
N TYR A 42 -12.82 9.73 4.35
CA TYR A 42 -12.90 9.68 2.88
C TYR A 42 -13.13 8.26 2.34
N GLY A 43 -13.25 7.25 3.20
CA GLY A 43 -13.43 5.85 2.78
C GLY A 43 -12.26 5.27 1.99
N VAL A 44 -11.04 5.81 2.16
CA VAL A 44 -9.85 5.33 1.46
C VAL A 44 -9.12 4.32 2.33
N CYS A 45 -8.80 3.14 1.80
CA CYS A 45 -7.91 2.18 2.44
C CYS A 45 -7.08 1.42 1.41
N PHE A 46 -5.79 1.23 1.67
CA PHE A 46 -4.91 0.46 0.78
C PHE A 46 -3.64 -0.03 1.51
N SER A 47 -3.06 -1.09 0.99
CA SER A 47 -1.70 -1.54 1.31
C SER A 47 -0.75 -1.17 0.16
N LEU A 48 0.57 -1.26 0.38
CA LEU A 48 1.53 -1.05 -0.71
C LEU A 48 1.39 -2.08 -1.84
N PRO A 49 1.20 -3.39 -1.56
CA PRO A 49 0.92 -4.37 -2.60
C PRO A 49 -0.36 -4.05 -3.39
N SER A 50 -1.46 -3.67 -2.73
CA SER A 50 -2.71 -3.38 -3.44
C SER A 50 -2.60 -2.13 -4.32
N PHE A 51 -1.87 -1.11 -3.85
CA PHE A 51 -1.58 0.09 -4.63
C PHE A 51 -0.68 -0.22 -5.83
N ALA A 52 0.35 -1.06 -5.64
CA ALA A 52 1.24 -1.48 -6.72
C ALA A 52 0.49 -2.25 -7.82
N ALA A 53 -0.40 -3.18 -7.44
CA ALA A 53 -1.25 -3.92 -8.37
C ALA A 53 -2.17 -2.97 -9.17
N LEU A 54 -2.82 -2.02 -8.48
CA LEU A 54 -3.67 -1.01 -9.12
C LEU A 54 -2.88 -0.17 -10.13
N TYR A 55 -1.67 0.27 -9.75
CA TYR A 55 -0.84 1.10 -10.61
C TYR A 55 -0.31 0.34 -11.83
N ALA A 56 0.09 -0.92 -11.65
CA ALA A 56 0.54 -1.79 -12.74
C ALA A 56 -0.60 -2.05 -13.74
N ALA A 57 -1.81 -2.34 -13.24
CA ALA A 57 -3.00 -2.54 -14.06
C ALA A 57 -3.39 -1.28 -14.85
N GLN A 58 -3.33 -0.10 -14.22
CA GLN A 58 -3.73 1.16 -14.85
C GLN A 58 -2.73 1.64 -15.92
N HIS A 59 -1.43 1.45 -15.69
CA HIS A 59 -0.37 1.95 -16.58
C HIS A 59 0.23 0.88 -17.51
N GLY A 60 -0.19 -0.38 -17.39
CA GLY A 60 0.32 -1.48 -18.21
C GLY A 60 1.83 -1.70 -18.07
N LEU A 61 2.39 -1.41 -16.89
CA LEU A 61 3.83 -1.49 -16.66
C LEU A 61 4.27 -2.96 -16.57
N PRO A 62 5.38 -3.36 -17.23
CA PRO A 62 5.94 -4.70 -17.13
C PRO A 62 6.74 -4.87 -15.82
N MET A 63 6.18 -4.42 -14.69
CA MET A 63 6.82 -4.45 -13.38
C MET A 63 6.05 -5.38 -12.43
N ASP A 64 6.80 -6.22 -11.73
CA ASP A 64 6.27 -7.06 -10.65
C ASP A 64 5.70 -6.21 -9.50
N GLU A 65 4.50 -6.54 -9.05
CA GLU A 65 3.76 -5.81 -8.00
C GLU A 65 4.55 -5.78 -6.68
N GLY A 66 5.18 -6.90 -6.31
CA GLY A 66 6.00 -7.00 -5.11
C GLY A 66 7.27 -6.15 -5.21
N ALA A 67 7.91 -6.12 -6.38
CA ALA A 67 9.05 -5.26 -6.64
C ALA A 67 8.70 -3.77 -6.57
N MET A 68 7.52 -3.39 -7.06
CA MET A 68 7.03 -2.02 -6.97
C MET A 68 6.70 -1.65 -5.51
N ALA A 69 5.99 -2.52 -4.76
CA ALA A 69 5.69 -2.28 -3.35
C ALA A 69 6.95 -2.05 -2.51
N ARG A 70 8.02 -2.83 -2.74
CA ARG A 70 9.32 -2.65 -2.07
C ARG A 70 10.00 -1.32 -2.39
N ARG A 71 9.80 -0.79 -3.60
CA ARG A 71 10.37 0.48 -4.06
C ARG A 71 9.55 1.70 -3.66
N LEU A 72 8.26 1.52 -3.34
CA LEU A 72 7.41 2.61 -2.87
C LEU A 72 7.79 3.08 -1.47
N TRP A 73 8.33 2.19 -0.62
CA TRP A 73 8.57 2.49 0.79
C TRP A 73 10.05 2.44 1.20
N GLY A 74 10.40 3.25 2.20
CA GLY A 74 11.76 3.40 2.70
C GLY A 74 12.57 4.45 1.95
N ASP A 75 13.89 4.24 1.88
CA ASP A 75 14.84 5.16 1.25
C ASP A 75 14.86 5.04 -0.27
N SER A 76 13.73 5.36 -0.90
CA SER A 76 13.54 5.33 -2.34
C SER A 76 12.99 6.66 -2.84
N TRP A 77 13.47 7.12 -3.99
CA TRP A 77 13.05 8.34 -4.67
C TRP A 77 12.72 8.02 -6.11
N LEU A 78 11.73 8.72 -6.65
CA LEU A 78 11.38 8.66 -8.06
C LEU A 78 12.14 9.74 -8.82
N ARG A 79 12.81 9.36 -9.91
CA ARG A 79 13.41 10.29 -10.87
C ARG A 79 12.41 10.65 -11.97
N ASP A 80 12.67 11.75 -12.67
CA ASP A 80 11.82 12.22 -13.77
C ASP A 80 11.73 11.24 -14.95
N ASP A 81 12.71 10.33 -15.07
CA ASP A 81 12.73 9.24 -16.06
C ASP A 81 11.85 8.03 -15.65
N GLY A 82 11.17 8.12 -14.50
CA GLY A 82 10.33 7.04 -13.96
C GLY A 82 11.12 5.94 -13.22
N ALA A 83 12.44 6.09 -13.06
CA ALA A 83 13.25 5.13 -12.34
C ALA A 83 13.26 5.40 -10.82
N PHE A 84 13.30 4.32 -10.03
CA PHE A 84 13.49 4.40 -8.59
C PHE A 84 14.98 4.37 -8.25
N VAL A 85 15.41 5.29 -7.39
CA VAL A 85 16.79 5.39 -6.91
C VAL A 85 16.85 5.43 -5.39
N THR A 86 17.93 4.92 -4.82
CA THR A 86 18.19 4.90 -3.37
C THR A 86 19.04 6.07 -2.89
N LYS A 87 19.47 6.95 -3.81
CA LYS A 87 20.14 8.20 -3.48
C LYS A 87 19.20 9.36 -3.80
N PRO A 88 19.09 10.36 -2.91
CA PRO A 88 18.27 11.53 -3.19
C PRO A 88 18.79 12.24 -4.45
N PRO A 89 17.94 12.47 -5.46
CA PRO A 89 18.36 13.19 -6.67
C PRO A 89 18.64 14.68 -6.39
N ALA A 90 18.00 15.25 -5.38
CA ALA A 90 18.23 16.62 -4.93
C ALA A 90 18.08 16.71 -3.40
N PRO A 91 18.71 17.71 -2.74
CA PRO A 91 18.49 17.97 -1.32
C PRO A 91 17.01 18.23 -1.06
N GLY A 92 16.39 17.46 -0.15
CA GLY A 92 14.97 17.58 0.16
C GLY A 92 14.02 16.95 -0.86
N ALA A 93 14.52 16.14 -1.80
CA ALA A 93 13.66 15.43 -2.74
C ALA A 93 12.64 14.53 -1.99
N PRO A 94 11.34 14.58 -2.37
CA PRO A 94 10.31 13.78 -1.74
C PRO A 94 10.55 12.28 -1.99
N ARG A 95 10.25 11.46 -0.99
CA ARG A 95 10.33 10.00 -1.10
C ARG A 95 9.34 9.49 -2.14
N ALA A 96 9.60 8.32 -2.71
CA ALA A 96 8.75 7.69 -3.71
C ALA A 96 7.29 7.58 -3.24
N PHE A 97 7.06 7.15 -2.00
CA PHE A 97 5.71 7.13 -1.39
C PHE A 97 5.02 8.50 -1.43
N VAL A 98 5.75 9.57 -1.09
CA VAL A 98 5.19 10.93 -1.08
C VAL A 98 4.83 11.37 -2.49
N SER A 99 5.72 11.13 -3.46
CA SER A 99 5.52 11.56 -4.84
C SER A 99 4.41 10.79 -5.57
N LEU A 100 4.33 9.46 -5.37
CA LEU A 100 3.41 8.59 -6.11
C LEU A 100 2.06 8.37 -5.41
N VAL A 101 2.02 8.44 -4.07
CA VAL A 101 0.81 8.16 -3.30
C VAL A 101 0.25 9.43 -2.69
N LEU A 102 1.03 10.12 -1.85
CA LEU A 102 0.52 11.26 -1.08
C LEU A 102 0.22 12.48 -1.96
N ASN A 103 1.07 12.81 -2.92
CA ASN A 103 0.85 13.97 -3.79
C ASN A 103 -0.45 13.86 -4.61
N PRO A 104 -0.75 12.73 -5.29
CA PRO A 104 -2.05 12.55 -5.93
C PRO A 104 -3.22 12.55 -4.95
N LEU A 105 -3.06 11.94 -3.78
CA LEU A 105 -4.11 11.89 -2.76
C LEU A 105 -4.43 13.28 -2.20
N TYR A 106 -3.42 14.12 -1.94
CA TYR A 106 -3.61 15.51 -1.54
C TYR A 106 -4.30 16.34 -2.60
N LYS A 107 -3.93 16.16 -3.88
CA LYS A 107 -4.60 16.84 -5.00
C LYS A 107 -6.07 16.43 -5.08
N LEU A 108 -6.37 15.13 -4.99
CA LEU A 108 -7.72 14.60 -5.07
C LEU A 108 -8.62 15.15 -3.96
N ILE A 109 -8.13 15.13 -2.72
CA ILE A 109 -8.89 15.66 -1.57
C ILE A 109 -9.03 17.18 -1.65
N SER A 110 -7.98 17.90 -2.10
CA SER A 110 -8.07 19.35 -2.27
C SER A 110 -9.08 19.75 -3.34
N LEU A 111 -9.17 18.96 -4.42
CA LEU A 111 -10.16 19.17 -5.48
C LEU A 111 -11.59 18.90 -4.98
N SER A 112 -11.80 17.85 -4.18
CA SER A 112 -13.13 17.57 -3.63
C SER A 112 -13.59 18.62 -2.62
N LEU A 113 -12.67 19.15 -1.80
CA LEU A 113 -12.97 20.22 -0.84
C LEU A 113 -13.13 21.59 -1.51
N SER A 114 -12.41 21.84 -2.60
CA SER A 114 -12.48 23.12 -3.34
C SER A 114 -13.65 23.19 -4.31
N ALA A 115 -14.34 22.07 -4.57
CA ALA A 115 -15.61 22.05 -5.28
C ALA A 115 -16.69 22.71 -4.40
N LYS A 116 -16.65 24.05 -4.38
CA LYS A 116 -17.67 24.92 -3.81
C LYS A 116 -18.96 24.68 -4.61
N ASP A 117 -20.00 24.21 -3.94
CA ASP A 117 -21.38 24.02 -4.40
C ASP A 117 -21.71 24.43 -5.85
N PRO A 118 -22.08 23.49 -6.74
CA PRO A 118 -22.98 23.82 -7.85
C PRO A 118 -24.45 23.92 -7.39
N ALA A 119 -24.76 23.65 -6.11
CA ALA A 119 -26.11 23.70 -5.54
C ALA A 119 -26.62 25.13 -5.22
N ALA A 120 -26.00 26.16 -5.82
CA ALA A 120 -26.46 27.56 -5.79
C ALA A 120 -26.94 28.02 -7.19
N LEU A 121 -27.60 27.12 -7.93
CA LEU A 121 -28.33 27.39 -9.19
C LEU A 121 -29.70 26.70 -9.16
#